data_AF-A0A2R6M719-F1
#
_entry.id   AF-A0A2R6M719-F1
#
_cell.length_a   1.000
_cell.length_b   1.000
_cell.length_c   1.000
_cell.angle_alpha   90.00
_cell.angle_beta   90.00
_cell.angle_gamma   90.00
#
_symmetry.space_group_name_H-M   'P 1'
#
loop_
_entity.id
_entity.type
_entity.pdbx_description
1 polymer ?
#
loop_
_entity_poly.entity_id
_entity_poly.type
_entity_poly.pdbx_seq_one_letter_code
_entity_poly.pdbx_strand_id
1 'polypeptide(L)'
;MSQATLPGRYRNSNLFSGYYLDERVFGLDEWDCDEEAEQAFEELQALYDAEQGTLESYDEDPLRRHWIDEVLSILGYEPLPETPIL
;
A
#
# COMPACT_ATOMS: atom_id res chain seq x y z
N MET A 1 13.20 -30.48 -15.18
CA MET A 1 11.86 -29.92 -15.47
C MET A 1 11.90 -28.46 -15.08
N SER A 2 12.14 -27.57 -16.04
CA SER A 2 12.15 -26.13 -15.79
C SER A 2 10.76 -25.61 -16.14
N GLN A 3 9.91 -25.45 -15.13
CA GLN A 3 8.64 -24.77 -15.28
C GLN A 3 8.96 -23.29 -15.50
N ALA A 4 8.71 -22.81 -16.71
CA ALA A 4 8.75 -21.38 -17.01
C ALA A 4 7.66 -20.71 -16.16
N THR A 5 8.05 -20.10 -15.05
CA THR A 5 7.19 -19.20 -14.30
C THR A 5 6.92 -18.00 -15.19
N LEU A 6 5.68 -17.88 -15.68
CA LEU A 6 5.09 -16.59 -16.05
C LEU A 6 5.52 -15.56 -14.98
N PRO A 7 5.85 -14.30 -15.33
CA PRO A 7 6.21 -13.29 -14.34
C PRO A 7 5.10 -13.27 -13.28
N GLY A 8 5.41 -13.76 -12.08
CA GLY A 8 4.42 -13.97 -11.04
C GLY A 8 3.75 -12.64 -10.73
N ARG A 9 2.44 -12.66 -10.48
CA ARG A 9 1.61 -11.50 -10.13
C ARG A 9 2.16 -10.74 -8.90
N TYR A 10 3.07 -11.35 -8.14
CA TYR A 10 3.67 -10.83 -6.92
C TYR A 10 5.12 -11.34 -6.76
N ARG A 11 5.94 -10.64 -5.96
CA ARG A 11 7.30 -11.09 -5.57
C ARG A 11 7.28 -11.68 -4.16
N ASN A 12 7.09 -12.99 -4.07
CA ASN A 12 6.94 -13.72 -2.79
C ASN A 12 8.26 -13.90 -2.02
N SER A 13 9.41 -14.04 -2.69
CA SER A 13 10.72 -14.30 -2.04
C SER A 13 10.73 -15.51 -1.08
N ASN A 14 9.91 -16.54 -1.36
CA ASN A 14 9.72 -17.71 -0.51
C ASN A 14 9.22 -17.40 0.92
N LEU A 15 8.55 -16.27 1.14
CA LEU A 15 7.95 -15.93 2.43
C LEU A 15 6.65 -16.72 2.69
N PHE A 16 5.91 -17.04 1.63
CA PHE A 16 4.67 -17.80 1.65
C PHE A 16 4.72 -18.95 0.66
N SER A 17 3.86 -19.96 0.82
CA SER A 17 3.70 -20.99 -0.22
C SER A 17 2.95 -20.41 -1.43
N GLY A 18 3.34 -20.80 -2.65
CA GLY A 18 2.62 -20.37 -3.86
C GLY A 18 1.15 -20.77 -3.84
N TYR A 19 0.85 -22.00 -3.38
CA TYR A 19 -0.53 -22.47 -3.19
C TYR A 19 -1.36 -21.54 -2.29
N TYR A 20 -0.79 -21.03 -1.20
CA TYR A 20 -1.53 -20.10 -0.33
C TYR A 20 -1.88 -18.80 -1.06
N LEU A 21 -0.93 -18.24 -1.79
CA LEU A 21 -1.13 -16.98 -2.52
C LEU A 21 -2.07 -17.13 -3.72
N ASP A 22 -1.97 -18.23 -4.46
CA ASP A 22 -2.74 -18.43 -5.69
C ASP A 22 -4.16 -18.94 -5.43
N GLU A 23 -4.39 -19.70 -4.36
CA GLU A 23 -5.66 -20.41 -4.15
C GLU A 23 -6.42 -19.96 -2.89
N ARG A 24 -5.76 -19.31 -1.92
CA ARG A 24 -6.43 -18.89 -0.67
C ARG A 24 -6.60 -17.40 -0.52
N VAL A 25 -5.57 -16.63 -0.86
CA VAL A 25 -5.60 -15.17 -0.67
C VAL A 25 -6.76 -14.53 -1.44
N PHE A 26 -6.98 -14.92 -2.70
CA PHE A 26 -8.08 -14.39 -3.52
C PHE A 26 -9.49 -14.81 -3.06
N GLY A 27 -9.61 -15.76 -2.13
CA GLY A 27 -10.89 -16.19 -1.57
C GLY A 27 -11.22 -15.56 -0.23
N LEU A 28 -10.39 -14.64 0.25
CA LEU A 28 -10.62 -13.89 1.48
C LEU A 28 -11.50 -12.67 1.18
N ASP A 29 -12.51 -12.43 2.02
CA ASP A 29 -13.43 -11.30 1.85
C ASP A 29 -12.67 -9.96 1.88
N GLU A 30 -11.54 -9.88 2.59
CA GLU A 30 -10.69 -8.69 2.64
C GLU A 30 -10.02 -8.36 1.30
N TRP A 31 -9.93 -9.33 0.38
CA TRP A 31 -9.39 -9.16 -0.97
C TRP A 31 -10.48 -8.88 -2.02
N ASP A 32 -11.77 -8.91 -1.62
CA ASP A 32 -12.90 -8.51 -2.47
C ASP A 32 -13.13 -6.99 -2.34
N CYS A 33 -12.12 -6.21 -2.75
CA CYS A 33 -12.12 -4.75 -2.65
C CYS A 33 -11.52 -4.08 -3.89
N ASP A 34 -11.63 -4.71 -5.06
CA ASP A 34 -11.00 -4.24 -6.31
C ASP A 34 -11.43 -2.81 -6.66
N GLU A 35 -12.71 -2.46 -6.49
CA GLU A 35 -13.23 -1.11 -6.78
C GLU A 35 -12.65 -0.06 -5.82
N GLU A 36 -12.67 -0.34 -4.51
CA GLU A 36 -12.10 0.54 -3.49
C GLU A 36 -10.59 0.66 -3.63
N ALA A 37 -9.90 -0.43 -3.96
CA ALA A 37 -8.46 -0.45 -4.17
C ALA A 37 -8.05 0.35 -5.42
N GLU A 38 -8.81 0.25 -6.52
CA GLU A 38 -8.57 1.04 -7.73
C GLU A 38 -8.77 2.53 -7.45
N GLN A 39 -9.86 2.89 -6.76
CA GLN A 39 -10.10 4.29 -6.37
C GLN A 39 -8.97 4.83 -5.47
N ALA A 40 -8.59 4.09 -4.42
CA ALA A 40 -7.51 4.51 -3.53
C ALA A 40 -6.19 4.65 -4.29
N PHE A 41 -5.91 3.78 -5.26
CA PHE A 41 -4.71 3.88 -6.09
C PHE A 41 -4.72 5.14 -6.97
N GLU A 42 -5.84 5.48 -7.60
CA GLU A 42 -5.98 6.71 -8.38
C GLU A 42 -5.75 7.96 -7.53
N GLU A 43 -6.30 7.99 -6.31
CA GLU A 43 -6.11 9.08 -5.35
C GLU A 43 -4.63 9.21 -4.93
N LEU A 44 -3.94 8.10 -4.67
CA LEU A 44 -2.51 8.08 -4.37
C LEU A 44 -1.65 8.57 -5.54
N GLN A 45 -2.02 8.21 -6.78
CA GLN A 45 -1.33 8.72 -7.96
C GLN A 45 -1.49 10.23 -8.10
N ALA A 46 -2.71 10.76 -7.89
CA ALA A 46 -2.96 12.18 -7.93
C ALA A 46 -2.18 12.94 -6.84
N LEU A 47 -2.09 12.38 -5.62
CA LEU A 47 -1.28 12.94 -4.53
C LEU A 47 0.21 12.94 -4.90
N TYR A 48 0.73 11.83 -5.42
CA TYR A 48 2.12 11.75 -5.88
C TYR A 48 2.41 12.78 -6.96
N ASP A 49 1.55 12.91 -7.96
CA ASP A 49 1.79 13.83 -9.06
C ASP A 49 1.82 15.29 -8.61
N ALA A 50 1.04 15.63 -7.57
CA ALA A 50 1.04 16.96 -6.95
C ALA A 50 2.31 17.24 -6.13
N GLU A 51 2.78 16.26 -5.36
CA GLU A 51 3.85 16.45 -4.36
C GLU A 51 5.25 16.02 -4.85
N GLN A 52 5.38 15.22 -5.92
CA GLN A 52 6.67 14.63 -6.33
C GLN A 52 7.80 15.65 -6.52
N GLY A 53 7.48 16.89 -6.92
CA GLY A 53 8.46 17.96 -7.10
C GLY A 53 8.98 18.58 -5.81
N THR A 54 8.29 18.36 -4.68
CA THR A 54 8.60 18.95 -3.37
C THR A 54 9.03 17.91 -2.34
N LEU A 55 8.70 16.62 -2.54
CA LEU A 55 9.01 15.53 -1.60
C LEU A 55 10.50 15.47 -1.20
N GLU A 56 11.42 15.62 -2.16
CA GLU A 56 12.86 15.59 -1.88
C GLU A 56 13.35 16.77 -1.04
N SER A 57 12.57 17.85 -0.98
CA SER A 57 12.90 19.07 -0.23
C SER A 57 12.30 19.11 1.18
N TYR A 58 11.40 18.18 1.50
CA TYR A 58 10.75 18.14 2.80
C TYR A 58 11.69 17.57 3.87
N ASP A 59 11.77 18.27 5.01
CA ASP A 59 12.26 17.69 6.25
C ASP A 59 11.23 16.69 6.81
N GLU A 60 11.56 16.00 7.91
CA GLU A 60 10.74 14.93 8.49
C GLU A 60 9.29 15.32 8.79
N ASP A 61 9.10 16.49 9.40
CA ASP A 61 7.78 16.92 9.88
C ASP A 61 6.81 17.29 8.74
N PRO A 62 7.23 18.08 7.73
CA PRO A 62 6.44 18.28 6.51
C PRO A 62 6.23 16.99 5.72
N LEU A 63 7.26 16.13 5.59
CA LEU A 63 7.13 14.85 4.88
C LEU A 63 6.08 13.95 5.57
N ARG A 64 6.08 13.87 6.90
CA ARG A 64 5.04 13.13 7.62
C ARG A 64 3.66 13.67 7.27
N ARG A 65 3.44 14.97 7.47
CA ARG A 65 2.10 15.58 7.37
C ARG A 65 1.55 15.65 5.95
N HIS A 66 2.38 15.99 4.97
CA HIS A 66 1.94 16.22 3.60
C HIS A 66 2.00 14.97 2.73
N TRP A 67 2.72 13.94 3.17
CA TRP A 67 2.87 12.71 2.42
C TRP A 67 2.36 11.50 3.19
N ILE A 68 2.99 11.16 4.31
CA ILE A 68 2.68 9.90 5.02
C ILE A 68 1.25 9.89 5.58
N ASP A 69 0.84 10.96 6.27
CA ASP A 69 -0.48 11.04 6.90
C ASP A 69 -1.59 11.03 5.84
N GLU A 70 -1.40 11.74 4.72
CA GLU A 70 -2.34 11.77 3.58
C GLU A 70 -2.45 10.39 2.91
N VAL A 71 -1.32 9.72 2.65
CA VAL A 71 -1.30 8.34 2.11
C VAL A 71 -2.07 7.40 3.02
N LEU A 72 -1.86 7.47 4.34
CA LEU A 72 -2.55 6.63 5.31
C LEU A 72 -4.05 6.95 5.36
N SER A 73 -4.42 8.22 5.26
CA SER A 73 -5.82 8.64 5.20
C SER A 73 -6.54 8.08 3.97
N ILE A 74 -5.92 8.12 2.78
CA ILE A 74 -6.49 7.54 1.54
C ILE A 74 -6.68 6.03 1.69
N LEU A 75 -5.76 5.35 2.38
CA LEU A 75 -5.88 3.92 2.68
C LEU A 75 -6.88 3.60 3.80
N GLY A 76 -7.59 4.60 4.34
CA GLY A 76 -8.61 4.43 5.37
C GLY A 76 -8.06 4.32 6.80
N TYR A 77 -6.80 4.71 7.04
CA TYR A 77 -6.19 4.72 8.37
C TYR A 77 -6.22 6.13 8.97
N GLU A 78 -6.64 6.21 10.23
CA GLU A 78 -6.56 7.46 11.00
C GLU A 78 -5.34 7.43 11.95
N PRO A 79 -4.62 8.56 12.10
CA PRO A 79 -3.54 8.64 13.06
C PRO A 79 -4.10 8.52 14.49
N LEU A 80 -3.56 7.57 15.25
CA LEU A 80 -3.86 7.49 16.67
C LEU A 80 -3.09 8.61 17.40
N PRO A 81 -3.77 9.41 18.25
CA PRO A 81 -3.07 10.36 19.10
C PRO A 81 -2.14 9.58 20.02
N GLU A 82 -0.91 10.07 20.21
CA GLU A 82 0.00 9.46 21.18
C GLU A 82 -0.69 9.41 22.54
N THR A 83 -0.98 8.21 23.03
CA THR A 83 -1.34 8.03 24.43
C THR A 83 -0.15 8.50 25.26
N PRO A 84 -0.28 9.54 26.10
CA PRO A 84 0.81 9.92 26.98
C PRO A 84 1.12 8.72 27.86
N ILE A 85 2.38 8.25 27.80
CA ILE A 85 2.88 7.27 28.75
C ILE A 85 2.82 7.95 30.12
N LEU A 86 1.88 7.52 30.97
CA LEU A 86 1.74 7.97 32.36
C LEU A 86 2.94 7.54 33.21
#